data_AF-A0A8J8FBS0-F1
#
_entry.id   AF-A0A8J8FBS0-F1
#
_cell.length_a   1.000
_cell.length_b   1.000
_cell.length_c   1.000
_cell.angle_alpha   90.00
_cell.angle_beta   90.00
_cell.angle_gamma   90.00
#
_symmetry.space_group_name_H-M   'P 1'
#
loop_
_entity.id
_entity.type
_entity.pdbx_description
1 polymer ?
#
loop_
_entity_poly.entity_id
_entity_poly.type
_entity_poly.pdbx_seq_one_letter_code
_entity_poly.pdbx_strand_id
1 'polypeptide(L)' 'MGIRVKARYENKVLKPLEGLDLKAGEEVEIEVPISMVEKTYAVSKLSDEIIEEIIETTESGE' A
#
# COMPACT_ATOMS: atom_id res chain seq x y z
N MET A 1 11.77 -10.81 -12.71
CA MET A 1 10.77 -11.04 -13.78
C MET A 1 9.55 -11.61 -13.08
N GLY A 2 8.43 -10.89 -13.06
CA GLY A 2 7.24 -11.26 -12.26
C GLY A 2 5.99 -11.37 -13.13
N ILE A 3 4.97 -12.03 -12.62
CA ILE A 3 3.66 -12.14 -13.26
C ILE A 3 2.70 -11.07 -12.70
N ARG A 4 1.85 -10.51 -13.57
CA ARG A 4 0.77 -9.60 -13.15
C ARG A 4 -0.51 -10.40 -13.05
N VAL A 5 -1.13 -10.38 -11.88
CA VAL A 5 -2.32 -11.19 -11.59
C VAL A 5 -3.48 -10.25 -11.30
N LYS A 6 -4.65 -10.53 -11.88
CA LYS A 6 -5.87 -9.80 -11.54
C LYS A 6 -6.47 -10.40 -10.28
N ALA A 7 -6.81 -9.53 -9.33
CA ALA A 7 -7.49 -9.90 -8.10
C ALA A 7 -8.68 -8.98 -7.84
N ARG A 8 -9.66 -9.48 -7.11
CA ARG A 8 -10.77 -8.70 -6.58
C ARG A 8 -10.53 -8.45 -5.09
N TYR A 9 -10.71 -7.21 -4.66
CA TYR A 9 -10.66 -6.85 -3.25
C TYR A 9 -12.06 -6.94 -2.64
N GLU A 10 -12.28 -7.90 -1.74
CA GLU A 10 -13.55 -8.12 -1.04
C GLU A 10 -13.30 -8.44 0.43
N ASN A 11 -14.03 -7.80 1.33
CA ASN A 11 -13.91 -8.02 2.78
C ASN A 11 -12.48 -7.89 3.32
N LYS A 12 -11.72 -6.91 2.82
CA LYS A 12 -10.31 -6.66 3.17
C LYS A 12 -9.34 -7.78 2.75
N VAL A 13 -9.72 -8.62 1.79
CA VAL A 13 -8.89 -9.71 1.25
C VAL A 13 -8.76 -9.56 -0.26
N LEU A 14 -7.53 -9.65 -0.79
CA LEU A 14 -7.27 -9.76 -2.23
C LEU A 14 -7.47 -11.21 -2.67
N LYS A 15 -8.46 -11.43 -3.53
CA LYS A 15 -8.80 -12.75 -4.08
C LYS A 15 -8.38 -12.79 -5.54
N PRO A 16 -7.36 -13.57 -5.93
CA PRO A 16 -6.97 -13.69 -7.32
C PRO A 16 -8.12 -14.29 -8.14
N LEU A 17 -8.30 -13.82 -9.37
CA LEU A 17 -9.33 -14.33 -10.28
C LEU A 17 -8.96 -15.68 -10.90
N GLU A 18 -7.68 -16.04 -10.82
CA GLU A 18 -7.09 -17.28 -11.32
C GLU A 18 -6.24 -17.93 -10.21
N GLY A 19 -5.97 -19.23 -10.34
CA GLY A 19 -5.12 -19.94 -9.39
C GLY A 19 -3.68 -19.43 -9.41
N LEU A 20 -3.07 -19.31 -8.23
CA LEU A 20 -1.66 -18.97 -8.07
C LEU A 20 -0.91 -20.15 -7.48
N ASP A 21 0.20 -20.52 -8.11
CA ASP A 21 1.11 -21.57 -7.64
C ASP A 21 2.06 -20.99 -6.57
N LEU A 22 1.48 -20.42 -5.51
CA LEU A 22 2.22 -19.86 -4.37
C LEU A 22 2.25 -20.86 -3.23
N LYS A 23 3.36 -20.90 -2.50
CA LYS A 23 3.46 -21.72 -1.28
C LYS A 23 2.71 -21.07 -0.12
N ALA A 24 2.24 -21.88 0.81
CA ALA A 24 1.64 -21.37 2.04
C ALA A 24 2.66 -20.53 2.82
N GLY A 25 2.32 -19.27 3.11
CA GLY A 25 3.21 -18.31 3.78
C GLY A 25 4.19 -17.58 2.85
N GLU A 26 4.07 -17.75 1.53
CA GLU A 26 4.90 -17.03 0.56
C GLU A 26 4.52 -15.54 0.49
N GLU A 27 5.51 -14.67 0.70
CA GLU A 27 5.33 -13.22 0.67
C GLU A 27 5.43 -12.71 -0.77
N VAL A 28 4.51 -11.82 -1.14
CA VAL A 28 4.47 -11.20 -2.46
C VAL A 28 4.24 -9.70 -2.36
N GLU A 29 4.80 -8.95 -3.30
CA GLU A 29 4.59 -7.51 -3.40
C GLU A 29 3.36 -7.20 -4.25
N ILE A 30 2.57 -6.20 -3.83
CA ILE A 30 1.36 -5.78 -4.54
C ILE A 30 1.57 -4.35 -5.02
N GLU A 31 1.53 -4.15 -6.33
CA GLU A 31 1.53 -2.82 -6.93
C GLU A 31 0.08 -2.34 -7.07
N VAL A 32 -0.31 -1.32 -6.30
CA VAL A 32 -1.60 -0.65 -6.43
C VAL A 32 -1.41 0.62 -7.27
N PRO A 33 -1.91 0.67 -8.52
CA PRO A 33 -1.76 1.86 -9.35
C PRO A 33 -2.60 3.00 -8.79
N ILE A 34 -1.94 4.03 -8.27
CA ILE A 34 -2.59 5.26 -7.81
C ILE A 34 -3.09 6.02 -9.06
N SER A 35 -4.40 6.20 -9.19
CA SER A 35 -4.98 7.00 -10.26
C SER A 35 -4.44 8.45 -10.18
N MET A 36 -4.20 9.14 -11.30
CA MET A 36 -3.53 10.46 -11.33
C MET A 36 -4.21 11.51 -10.41
N VAL A 37 -5.51 11.37 -10.17
CA VAL A 37 -6.34 12.20 -9.27
C VAL A 37 -6.14 11.88 -7.79
N GLU A 38 -5.73 10.65 -7.45
CA GLU A 38 -5.43 10.22 -6.09
C GLU A 38 -3.95 10.45 -5.74
N LYS A 39 -3.05 10.61 -6.72
CA LYS A 39 -1.64 10.95 -6.45
C LYS A 39 -1.49 12.25 -5.66
N THR A 40 -2.28 13.28 -5.97
CA THR A 40 -2.26 14.53 -5.22
C THR A 40 -2.77 14.33 -3.79
N TYR A 41 -3.86 13.58 -3.61
CA TYR A 41 -4.46 13.35 -2.29
C TYR A 41 -3.61 12.43 -1.40
N ALA A 42 -3.06 11.36 -1.97
CA ALA A 42 -2.20 10.41 -1.27
C ALA A 42 -0.82 11.01 -0.92
N VAL A 43 -0.22 11.83 -1.80
CA VAL A 43 1.00 12.58 -1.46
C VAL A 43 0.71 13.59 -0.35
N SER A 44 -0.40 14.32 -0.41
CA SER A 44 -0.78 15.23 0.68
C SER A 44 -0.98 14.49 2.00
N LYS A 45 -1.64 13.32 2.00
CA LYS A 45 -1.91 12.56 3.23
C LYS A 45 -0.67 11.88 3.81
N LEU A 46 0.23 11.38 2.96
CA LEU A 46 1.51 10.82 3.39
C LEU A 46 2.45 11.94 3.88
N SER A 47 2.42 13.13 3.26
CA SER A 47 3.14 14.29 3.76
C SER A 47 2.62 14.75 5.12
N ASP A 48 1.30 14.76 5.34
CA ASP A 48 0.71 15.06 6.65
C ASP A 48 1.20 14.07 7.73
N GLU A 49 1.10 12.76 7.48
CA GLU A 49 1.50 11.73 8.45
C GLU A 49 3.01 11.78 8.78
N ILE A 50 3.85 12.04 7.78
CA ILE A 50 5.30 12.21 7.97
C ILE A 50 5.63 13.53 8.68
N ILE A 51 4.88 14.62 8.40
CA ILE A 51 5.06 15.89 9.10
C ILE A 51 4.62 15.77 10.56
N GLU A 52 3.51 15.08 10.85
CA GLU A 52 3.08 14.81 12.23
C GLU A 52 4.11 13.97 12.99
N GLU A 53 4.66 12.91 12.39
CA GLU A 53 5.72 12.09 13.00
C GLU A 53 7.00 12.91 13.30
N ILE A 54 7.38 13.82 12.39
CA ILE A 54 8.52 14.73 12.59
C ILE A 54 8.23 15.72 13.72
N ILE A 55 7.04 16.32 13.77
CA ILE A 55 6.66 17.29 14.82
C ILE A 55 6.65 16.62 16.20
N GLU A 56 6.04 15.44 16.33
CA GLU A 56 5.97 14.68 17.58
C GLU A 56 7.38 14.33 18.11
N THR A 57 8.30 13.98 17.21
CA THR A 57 9.70 13.68 17.54
C THR A 57 10.48 14.93 17.97
N THR A 58 10.11 16.12 17.47
CA THR A 58 10.76 17.39 17.85
C THR A 58 10.25 17.99 19.16
N GLU A 59 8.98 17.75 19.51
CA GLU A 59 8.38 18.24 20.77
C GLU A 59 8.76 17.35 21.97
N SER A 60 9.14 16.09 21.73
CA SER A 60 9.63 15.18 22.77
C SER A 60 11.13 15.34 23.11
N GLY A 61 11.75 16.42 22.62
CA GLY A 61 13.16 16.73 22.82
C GLY A 61 13.37 18.16 23.32
N GLU A 62 12.83 18.49 24.51
CA GLU A 62 13.42 19.28 25.62
C GLU A 62 12.37 19.66 26.68
#